data_AF-A0A7C4D4A5-F1
#
_entry.id   AF-A0A7C4D4A5-F1
#
_cell.length_a   1.000
_cell.length_b   1.000
_cell.length_c   1.000
_cell.angle_alpha   90.00
_cell.angle_beta   90.00
_cell.angle_gamma   90.00
#
_symmetry.space_group_name_H-M   'P 1'
#
loop_
_entity.id
_entity.type
_entity.pdbx_description
1 polymer ?
#
loop_
_entity_poly.entity_id
_entity_poly.type
_entity_poly.pdbx_seq_one_letter_code
_entity_poly.pdbx_strand_id
1 'polypeptide(L)' 'KPLREAAGIGEGEVSAEAREGEIVIRPLKPRVVDIDPQIIKELLSEERGLEEEKFKRILREVRG' A
#
# COMPACT_ATOMS: atom_id res chain seq x y z
N LYS A 1 13.56 7.63 -28.22
CA LYS A 1 13.50 8.59 -27.07
C LYS A 1 14.48 8.05 -26.04
N PRO A 2 15.73 8.56 -25.96
CA PRO A 2 16.86 7.84 -25.36
C PRO A 2 16.67 7.47 -23.88
N LEU A 3 16.00 8.33 -23.11
CA LEU A 3 15.75 8.09 -21.68
C LEU A 3 14.83 6.88 -21.41
N ARG A 4 13.86 6.62 -22.31
CA ARG A 4 12.90 5.50 -22.16
C ARG A 4 13.55 4.16 -22.48
N GLU A 5 14.36 4.12 -23.53
CA GLU A 5 15.12 2.94 -23.94
C GLU A 5 16.17 2.58 -22.87
N ALA A 6 16.92 3.57 -22.38
CA ALA A 6 17.91 3.37 -21.31
C ALA A 6 17.28 2.91 -19.97
N ALA A 7 16.06 3.34 -19.69
CA ALA A 7 15.33 2.95 -18.47
C ALA A 7 14.51 1.65 -18.63
N GLY A 8 14.48 1.04 -19.83
CA GLY A 8 13.65 -0.14 -20.11
C GLY A 8 12.15 0.12 -19.96
N ILE A 9 11.72 1.37 -20.15
CA ILE A 9 10.33 1.82 -20.02
C ILE A 9 9.66 1.79 -21.40
N GLY A 10 8.78 0.82 -21.62
CA GLY A 10 7.90 0.76 -22.79
C GLY A 10 6.73 1.78 -22.73
N GLU A 11 5.73 1.59 -23.58
CA GLU A 11 4.42 2.23 -23.38
C GLU A 11 3.70 1.51 -22.23
N GLY A 12 3.31 2.25 -21.18
CA GLY A 12 2.70 1.67 -19.99
C GLY A 12 2.87 2.55 -18.74
N GLU A 13 2.48 2.00 -17.59
CA GLU A 13 2.53 2.65 -16.29
C GLU A 13 3.95 2.61 -15.68
N VAL A 14 4.31 3.66 -14.94
CA VAL A 14 5.62 3.82 -14.28
C VAL A 14 5.42 4.25 -12.84
N SER A 15 6.30 3.78 -11.94
CA SER A 15 6.39 4.33 -10.60
C SER A 15 7.27 5.57 -10.62
N ALA A 16 6.80 6.67 -10.04
CA ALA A 16 7.55 7.91 -9.88
C ALA A 16 7.66 8.25 -8.39
N GLU A 17 8.88 8.24 -7.87
CA GLU A 17 9.18 8.64 -6.49
C GLU A 17 9.89 10.00 -6.52
N ALA A 18 9.34 10.99 -5.80
CA ALA A 18 10.01 12.26 -5.57
C ALA A 18 10.86 12.18 -4.30
N ARG A 19 12.14 12.56 -4.41
CA ARG A 19 13.07 12.70 -3.28
C ARG A 19 13.66 14.10 -3.31
N GLU A 20 14.35 14.52 -2.26
CA GLU A 20 14.97 15.85 -2.23
C GLU A 20 15.96 16.03 -3.40
N GLY A 21 15.57 16.84 -4.38
CA GLY A 21 16.40 17.18 -5.54
C GLY A 21 16.32 16.20 -6.73
N GLU A 22 15.56 15.11 -6.65
CA GLU A 22 15.45 14.14 -7.75
C GLU A 22 14.07 13.51 -7.90
N ILE A 23 13.74 13.12 -9.13
CA ILE A 23 12.56 12.31 -9.45
C ILE A 23 13.05 10.99 -10.02
N VAL A 24 12.80 9.91 -9.28
CA VAL A 24 13.18 8.54 -9.66
C VAL A 24 12.01 7.90 -10.38
N ILE A 25 12.17 7.65 -11.69
CA ILE A 25 11.16 6.98 -12.50
C ILE A 25 11.61 5.54 -12.77
N ARG A 26 10.78 4.55 -12.44
CA ARG A 26 11.07 3.13 -12.66
C ARG A 26 9.92 2.46 -13.42
N PRO A 27 10.21 1.50 -14.33
CA PRO A 27 9.19 0.63 -14.88
C PRO A 27 8.37 0.00 -13.75
N LEU A 28 7.04 0.06 -13.85
CA LEU A 28 6.17 -0.62 -12.89
C LEU A 28 6.26 -2.14 -13.16
N LYS A 29 6.96 -2.86 -12.29
CA LYS A 29 6.95 -4.32 -12.26
C LYS A 29 6.04 -4.76 -11.12
N PRO A 30 4.72 -4.94 -11.35
CA PRO A 30 3.84 -5.48 -10.34
C PRO A 30 4.39 -6.85 -9.94
N ARG A 31 4.75 -6.99 -8.65
CA ARG A 31 5.06 -8.30 -8.09
C ARG A 31 3.72 -9.02 -7.98
N VAL A 32 3.44 -9.92 -8.91
CA VAL A 32 2.39 -10.93 -8.71
C VAL A 32 2.94 -11.87 -7.64
N VAL A 33 2.40 -11.75 -6.43
CA VAL A 33 2.78 -12.57 -5.29
C VAL A 33 1.61 -13.49 -5.01
N ASP A 34 1.87 -14.80 -4.97
CA ASP A 34 0.91 -15.75 -4.41
C ASP A 34 0.87 -15.53 -2.90
N ILE A 35 -0.19 -14.89 -2.44
CA ILE A 35 -0.43 -14.62 -1.02
C ILE A 35 -1.43 -15.66 -0.52
N ASP A 36 -1.13 -16.31 0.60
CA ASP A 36 -2.08 -17.18 1.28
C ASP A 36 -3.26 -16.35 1.83
N PRO A 37 -4.50 -16.61 1.38
CA PRO A 37 -5.68 -15.90 1.87
C PRO A 37 -5.91 -16.00 3.38
N GLN A 38 -5.39 -17.05 4.05
CA GLN A 38 -5.53 -17.19 5.50
C GLN A 38 -4.70 -16.15 6.26
N ILE A 39 -3.47 -15.88 5.81
CA ILE A 39 -2.59 -14.86 6.41
C ILE A 39 -3.26 -13.48 6.35
N ILE A 40 -3.90 -13.16 5.22
CA ILE A 40 -4.64 -11.90 5.06
C ILE A 40 -5.85 -11.83 5.99
N LYS A 41 -6.58 -12.93 6.16
CA LYS A 41 -7.72 -12.99 7.09
C LYS A 41 -7.28 -12.80 8.54
N GLU A 42 -6.17 -13.42 8.95
CA GLU A 42 -5.61 -13.26 10.30
C GLU A 42 -5.23 -11.79 10.55
N LEU A 43 -4.44 -11.19 9.66
CA LEU A 43 -4.04 -9.77 9.76
C LEU A 43 -5.25 -8.82 9.85
N LEU A 44 -6.25 -9.01 8.99
CA LEU A 44 -7.46 -8.17 9.00
C LEU A 44 -8.35 -8.42 10.24
N SER A 45 -8.31 -9.63 10.80
CA SER A 45 -9.08 -9.95 12.00
C SER A 45 -8.51 -9.29 13.25
N GLU A 46 -7.20 -9.08 13.31
CA GLU A 46 -6.53 -8.35 14.40
C GLU A 46 -6.91 -6.87 14.40
N GLU A 47 -6.96 -6.23 13.23
CA GLU A 47 -7.38 -4.82 13.10
C GLU A 47 -8.82 -4.60 13.57
N ARG A 48 -9.72 -5.53 13.25
CA ARG A 48 -11.14 -5.44 13.65
C ARG A 48 -11.33 -5.43 15.16
N GLY A 49 -10.54 -6.20 15.90
CA GLY A 49 -10.60 -6.22 17.37
C GLY A 49 -10.23 -4.88 17.99
N LEU A 50 -9.17 -4.24 17.49
CA LEU A 50 -8.71 -2.94 17.98
C LEU A 50 -9.69 -1.81 17.67
N GLU A 51 -10.33 -1.83 16.50
CA GLU A 51 -11.38 -0.87 16.14
C GLU A 51 -12.65 -1.05 16.98
N GLU A 52 -13.10 -2.29 17.22
CA GLU A 52 -14.27 -2.55 18.05
C GLU A 52 -14.07 -2.09 19.51
N GLU A 53 -12.86 -2.27 20.06
CA GLU A 53 -12.52 -1.74 21.39
C GLU A 53 -12.50 -0.22 21.44
N LYS A 54 -11.92 0.43 20.41
CA LYS A 54 -11.90 1.89 20.29
C LYS A 54 -13.33 2.45 20.21
N PHE A 55 -14.19 1.83 19.41
CA PHE A 55 -15.59 2.24 19.27
C PHE A 55 -16.38 2.07 20.58
N LYS A 56 -16.17 0.95 21.30
CA LYS A 56 -16.76 0.72 22.64
C LYS A 56 -16.26 1.71 23.69
N ARG A 57 -15.03 2.22 23.58
CA ARG A 57 -14.50 3.25 24.48
C ARG A 57 -15.19 4.59 24.23
N ILE A 58 -15.26 5.02 22.97
CA ILE A 58 -15.93 6.27 22.58
C ILE A 58 -17.42 6.26 22.99
N LEU A 59 -18.12 5.15 22.76
CA LEU A 59 -19.53 5.01 23.17
C LEU A 59 -19.75 5.11 24.68
N ARG A 60 -18.77 4.70 25.49
CA ARG A 60 -18.83 4.82 26.96
C ARG A 60 -18.61 6.26 27.43
N GLU A 61 -17.72 7.00 26.78
CA GLU A 61 -17.44 8.40 27.09
C GLU A 61 -18.57 9.35 26.68
N VAL A 62 -19.33 9.03 25.62
CA VAL A 62 -20.45 9.86 25.14
C VAL A 62 -21.75 9.67 25.96
N ARG A 63 -21.86 8.54 26.70
CA ARG A 63 -23.04 8.21 27.51
C ARG A 63 -22.90 8.48 29.02
N GLY A 64 -21.72 8.90 29.48
CA GLY A 64 -21.46 9.34 30.85
C GLY A 64 -21.49 10.85 30.96
#